data_AF-A0A6P0XVP3-F1
#
_entry.id   AF-A0A6P0XVP3-F1
#
_cell.length_a   1.000
_cell.length_b   1.000
_cell.length_c   1.000
_cell.angle_alpha   90.00
_cell.angle_beta   90.00
_cell.angle_gamma   90.00
#
_symmetry.space_group_name_H-M   'P 1'
#
loop_
_entity.id
_entity.type
_entity.pdbx_description
1 polymer ?
#
loop_
_entity_poly.entity_id
_entity_poly.type
_entity_poly.pdbx_seq_one_letter_code
_entity_poly.pdbx_strand_id
1 'polypeptide(L)'
;NVALREEIKNGMIRPENFLAMEQWSTFWYSWVSISFLKAYLNNTMSSSFLPKTEEEIQVLLDVYLLEKVVYELDYELTYRPEFVEIPLARIQQLIP
;
A
#
# COMPACT_ATOMS: atom_id res chain seq x y z
N ASN A 1 2.66 0.34 -12.63
CA ASN A 1 3.63 0.23 -11.51
C ASN A 1 4.99 0.80 -11.93
N VAL A 2 5.43 1.97 -11.39
CA VAL A 2 6.75 2.60 -11.72
C VAL A 2 7.90 1.61 -11.54
N ALA A 3 7.96 0.93 -10.40
CA ALA A 3 9.07 0.07 -10.06
C ALA A 3 9.22 -1.07 -11.08
N LEU A 4 8.13 -1.72 -11.48
CA LEU A 4 8.17 -2.77 -12.50
C LEU A 4 8.67 -2.26 -13.87
N ARG A 5 8.34 -1.02 -14.24
CA ARG A 5 8.86 -0.42 -15.47
C ARG A 5 10.36 -0.13 -15.37
N GLU A 6 10.85 0.21 -14.19
CA GLU A 6 12.27 0.41 -13.95
C GLU A 6 13.05 -0.92 -13.99
N GLU A 7 12.49 -1.98 -13.40
CA GLU A 7 13.08 -3.32 -13.46
C GLU A 7 13.16 -3.89 -14.89
N ILE A 8 12.26 -3.49 -15.78
CA ILE A 8 12.37 -3.82 -17.21
C ILE A 8 13.57 -3.11 -17.85
N LYS A 9 13.77 -1.82 -17.57
CA LYS A 9 14.93 -1.07 -18.09
C LYS A 9 16.25 -1.64 -17.57
N ASN A 10 16.27 -2.08 -16.32
CA ASN A 10 17.44 -2.70 -15.68
C ASN A 10 17.70 -4.14 -16.16
N GLY A 11 16.82 -4.71 -16.99
CA GLY A 11 16.96 -6.07 -17.52
C GLY A 11 16.61 -7.18 -16.52
N MET A 12 16.09 -6.83 -15.34
CA MET A 12 15.66 -7.78 -14.31
C MET A 12 14.35 -8.48 -14.66
N ILE A 13 13.48 -7.78 -15.41
CA ILE A 13 12.20 -8.32 -15.89
C ILE A 13 12.18 -8.22 -17.41
N ARG A 14 11.82 -9.32 -18.07
CA ARG A 14 11.57 -9.29 -19.52
C ARG A 14 10.25 -8.58 -19.80
N PRO A 15 10.15 -7.72 -20.83
CA PRO A 15 8.92 -6.96 -21.12
C PRO A 15 7.65 -7.81 -21.22
N GLU A 16 7.76 -9.03 -21.78
CA GLU A 16 6.64 -9.97 -21.90
C GLU A 16 6.06 -10.42 -20.54
N ASN A 17 6.83 -10.32 -19.47
CA ASN A 17 6.41 -10.72 -18.12
C ASN A 17 5.76 -9.56 -17.33
N PHE A 18 5.68 -8.35 -17.89
CA PHE A 18 5.19 -7.17 -17.18
C PHE A 18 3.83 -7.41 -16.50
N LEU A 19 2.85 -7.90 -17.26
CA LEU A 19 1.49 -8.12 -16.76
C LEU A 19 1.47 -9.18 -15.64
N ALA A 20 2.21 -10.27 -15.80
CA ALA A 20 2.29 -11.31 -14.78
C ALA A 20 2.95 -10.78 -13.49
N MET A 21 4.01 -9.96 -13.61
CA MET A 21 4.67 -9.35 -12.47
C MET A 21 3.76 -8.32 -11.76
N GLU A 22 2.94 -7.57 -12.50
CA GLU A 22 1.97 -6.64 -11.90
C GLU A 22 0.87 -7.37 -11.12
N GLN A 23 0.38 -8.49 -11.66
CA GLN A 23 -0.58 -9.36 -10.96
C GLN A 23 0.03 -9.97 -9.70
N TRP A 24 1.25 -10.51 -9.78
CA TRP A 24 1.96 -11.07 -8.63
C TRP A 24 2.28 -10.01 -7.57
N SER A 25 2.63 -8.78 -7.98
CA SER A 25 2.86 -7.67 -7.06
C SER A 25 1.60 -7.33 -6.28
N THR A 26 0.45 -7.23 -6.97
CA THR A 26 -0.85 -7.01 -6.32
C THR A 26 -1.22 -8.15 -5.39
N PHE A 27 -1.08 -9.39 -5.85
CA PHE A 27 -1.38 -10.59 -5.05
C PHE A 27 -0.54 -10.63 -3.77
N TRP A 28 0.77 -10.44 -3.89
CA TRP A 28 1.70 -10.47 -2.77
C TRP A 28 1.39 -9.35 -1.78
N TYR A 29 1.17 -8.13 -2.25
CA TYR A 29 0.82 -6.98 -1.42
C TYR A 29 -0.43 -7.26 -0.57
N SER A 30 -1.51 -7.73 -1.21
CA SER A 30 -2.76 -8.02 -0.50
C SER A 30 -2.59 -9.14 0.53
N TRP A 31 -1.94 -10.24 0.18
CA TRP A 31 -1.78 -11.37 1.09
C TRP A 31 -0.87 -11.06 2.28
N VAL A 32 0.22 -10.34 2.07
CA VAL A 32 1.09 -9.91 3.18
C VAL A 32 0.35 -8.94 4.09
N SER A 33 -0.37 -7.97 3.53
CA SER A 33 -1.15 -7.00 4.32
C SER A 33 -2.23 -7.68 5.17
N ILE A 34 -3.00 -8.59 4.59
CA ILE A 34 -4.03 -9.37 5.30
C ILE A 34 -3.39 -10.23 6.39
N SER A 35 -2.28 -10.91 6.06
CA SER A 35 -1.60 -11.81 7.01
C SER A 35 -1.07 -11.03 8.21
N PHE A 36 -0.46 -9.87 7.98
CA PHE A 36 0.01 -8.98 9.03
C PHE A 36 -1.14 -8.45 9.88
N LEU A 37 -2.16 -7.85 9.26
CA LEU A 37 -3.27 -7.23 9.98
C LEU A 37 -4.03 -8.26 10.83
N LYS A 38 -4.31 -9.44 10.26
CA LYS A 38 -4.97 -10.53 10.99
C LYS A 38 -4.14 -11.00 12.18
N ALA A 39 -2.85 -11.22 11.99
CA ALA A 39 -1.97 -11.64 13.08
C ALA A 39 -1.87 -10.56 14.17
N TYR A 40 -1.74 -9.28 13.78
CA TYR A 40 -1.69 -8.17 14.71
C TYR A 40 -2.95 -8.11 15.58
N LEU A 41 -4.12 -8.00 14.95
CA LEU A 41 -5.40 -7.91 15.66
C LEU A 41 -5.61 -9.13 16.56
N ASN A 42 -5.40 -10.36 16.08
CA ASN A 42 -5.54 -11.57 16.91
C ASN A 42 -4.70 -11.54 18.19
N ASN A 43 -3.55 -10.88 18.20
CA ASN A 43 -2.68 -10.78 19.37
C ASN A 43 -2.94 -9.53 20.22
N THR A 44 -3.65 -8.52 19.71
CA THR A 44 -3.81 -7.23 20.39
C THR A 44 -5.26 -6.79 20.61
N MET A 45 -6.27 -7.51 20.13
CA MET A 45 -7.68 -7.11 20.23
C MET A 45 -8.15 -6.84 21.68
N SER A 46 -7.55 -7.50 22.67
CA SER A 46 -7.87 -7.28 24.10
C SER A 46 -7.06 -6.16 24.76
N SER A 47 -6.17 -5.50 24.03
CA SER A 47 -5.33 -4.43 24.55
C SER A 47 -6.12 -3.13 24.74
N SER A 48 -5.70 -2.31 25.70
CA SER A 48 -6.37 -1.04 26.01
C SER A 48 -6.12 0.08 25.00
N PHE A 49 -5.16 -0.10 24.08
CA PHE A 49 -4.78 0.92 23.10
C PHE A 49 -5.52 0.78 21.77
N LEU A 50 -6.25 -0.32 21.54
CA LEU A 50 -7.09 -0.47 20.36
C LEU A 50 -8.55 -0.08 20.66
N PRO A 51 -9.28 0.39 19.64
CA PRO A 51 -10.74 0.50 19.71
C PRO A 51 -11.40 -0.85 19.96
N LYS A 52 -12.67 -0.82 20.38
CA LYS A 52 -13.37 -2.01 20.83
C LYS A 52 -14.14 -2.72 19.72
N THR A 53 -14.43 -2.02 18.63
CA THR A 53 -15.18 -2.60 17.50
C THR A 53 -14.35 -2.61 16.23
N GLU A 54 -14.70 -3.53 15.33
CA GLU A 54 -14.05 -3.65 14.02
C GLU A 54 -14.27 -2.40 13.18
N GLU A 55 -15.44 -1.75 13.29
CA GLU A 55 -15.77 -0.52 12.58
C GLU A 55 -14.89 0.65 13.03
N GLU A 56 -14.66 0.81 14.34
CA GLU A 56 -13.77 1.84 14.87
C GLU A 56 -12.31 1.60 14.42
N ILE A 57 -11.88 0.34 14.41
CA ILE A 57 -10.55 -0.05 13.91
C ILE A 57 -10.42 0.29 12.42
N GLN A 58 -11.43 -0.06 11.62
CA GLN A 58 -11.46 0.21 10.18
C GLN A 58 -11.37 1.71 9.91
N VAL A 59 -12.18 2.53 10.60
CA VAL A 59 -12.14 3.99 10.45
C VAL A 59 -10.76 4.55 10.79
N LEU A 60 -10.16 4.13 11.91
CA LEU A 60 -8.81 4.60 12.25
C LEU A 60 -7.77 4.15 11.24
N LEU A 61 -7.83 2.90 10.78
CA LEU A 61 -6.90 2.37 9.80
C LEU A 61 -6.98 3.15 8.49
N ASP A 62 -8.18 3.42 7.99
CA ASP A 62 -8.41 4.20 6.78
C ASP A 62 -7.87 5.64 6.91
N VAL A 63 -8.11 6.28 8.06
CA VAL A 63 -7.60 7.63 8.34
C VAL A 63 -6.07 7.65 8.37
N TYR A 64 -5.42 6.71 9.07
CA TYR A 64 -3.96 6.65 9.13
C TYR A 64 -3.32 6.31 7.78
N LEU A 65 -3.96 5.43 6.99
CA LEU A 65 -3.50 5.13 5.64
C LEU A 65 -3.61 6.37 4.73
N LEU A 66 -4.71 7.12 4.83
CA LEU A 66 -4.90 8.35 4.07
C LEU A 66 -3.88 9.42 4.48
N GLU A 67 -3.69 9.66 5.78
CA GLU A 67 -2.68 10.60 6.30
C GLU A 67 -1.29 10.27 5.77
N LYS A 68 -0.89 8.99 5.85
CA LYS A 68 0.39 8.52 5.35
C LYS A 68 0.55 8.77 3.85
N VAL A 69 -0.48 8.53 3.06
CA VAL A 69 -0.42 8.73 1.60
C VAL A 69 -0.38 10.21 1.23
N VAL A 70 -1.06 11.08 1.98
CA VAL A 70 -0.96 12.55 1.79
C VAL A 70 0.45 13.03 2.11
N TYR A 71 1.06 12.55 3.19
CA TYR A 71 2.45 12.84 3.53
C TYR A 71 3.41 12.35 2.42
N GLU A 72 3.23 11.12 1.94
CA GLU A 72 4.01 10.58 0.83
C GLU A 72 3.86 11.43 -0.44
N LEU A 73 2.65 11.90 -0.76
CA LEU A 73 2.42 12.74 -1.93
C LEU A 73 3.22 14.04 -1.88
N ASP A 74 3.19 14.77 -0.76
CA ASP A 74 3.96 16.00 -0.58
C ASP A 74 5.47 15.75 -0.69
N TYR A 75 5.93 14.65 -0.08
CA TYR A 75 7.32 14.24 -0.13
C TYR A 75 7.79 13.92 -1.55
N GLU A 76 7.05 13.08 -2.29
CA GLU A 76 7.42 12.71 -3.66
C GLU A 76 7.33 13.91 -4.60
N LEU A 77 6.34 14.80 -4.44
CA LEU A 77 6.26 16.06 -5.21
C LEU A 77 7.48 16.95 -5.00
N THR A 78 8.02 16.98 -3.78
CA THR A 78 9.16 17.84 -3.42
C THR A 78 10.49 17.23 -3.85
N TYR A 79 10.68 15.93 -3.67
CA TYR A 79 12.02 15.32 -3.76
C TYR A 79 12.20 14.34 -4.93
N ARG A 80 11.15 13.72 -5.45
CA ARG A 80 11.20 12.67 -6.49
C ARG A 80 9.92 12.69 -7.36
N PRO A 81 9.72 13.75 -8.15
CA PRO A 81 8.48 13.94 -8.91
C PRO A 81 8.14 12.78 -9.85
N GLU A 82 9.13 11.99 -10.28
CA GLU A 82 8.96 10.76 -11.06
C GLU A 82 8.17 9.65 -10.35
N PHE A 83 8.05 9.71 -9.02
CA PHE A 83 7.36 8.71 -8.20
C PHE A 83 5.96 9.14 -7.73
N VAL A 84 5.51 10.35 -8.09
CA VAL A 84 4.20 10.89 -7.69
C VAL A 84 3.02 10.01 -8.10
N GLU A 85 3.14 9.21 -9.18
CA GLU A 85 2.06 8.29 -9.55
C GLU A 85 1.79 7.21 -8.48
N ILE A 86 2.77 6.89 -7.62
CA ILE A 86 2.65 5.87 -6.58
C ILE A 86 1.67 6.32 -5.49
N PRO A 87 1.85 7.46 -4.80
CA PRO A 87 0.88 7.93 -3.82
C PRO A 87 -0.47 8.23 -4.47
N LEU A 88 -0.53 8.76 -5.70
CA LEU A 88 -1.82 9.00 -6.39
C LEU A 88 -2.63 7.73 -6.62
N ALA A 89 -1.98 6.64 -7.06
CA ALA A 89 -2.63 5.35 -7.23
C ALA A 89 -3.15 4.79 -5.88
N ARG A 90 -2.45 5.03 -4.78
CA ARG A 90 -2.91 4.65 -3.43
C ARG A 90 -4.13 5.47 -2.98
N ILE A 91 -4.15 6.78 -3.24
CA ILE A 91 -5.32 7.62 -2.94
C ILE A 91 -6.56 7.08 -3.65
N GLN A 92 -6.44 6.72 -4.94
CA GLN A 92 -7.55 6.14 -5.71
C GLN A 92 -8.07 4.81 -5.14
N GLN A 93 -7.24 4.07 -4.40
CA GLN A 93 -7.65 2.82 -3.74
C GLN A 93 -8.35 3.04 -2.39
N LEU A 94 -8.05 4.16 -1.71
CA LEU A 94 -8.56 4.47 -0.39
C LEU A 94 -9.86 5.30 -0.43
N ILE A 95 -10.08 6.06 -1.49
CA ILE A 95 -11.29 6.87 -1.66
C ILE A 95 -12.36 6.05 -2.39
N PRO A 96 -13.57 5.89 -1.83
CA PRO A 96 -14.68 5.19 -2.47
C PRO A 96 -15.25 5.88 -3.72
#